data_AF-A0AA40YKZ5-F1
#
_entry.id   AF-A0AA40YKZ5-F1
#
_cell.length_a   1.000
_cell.length_b   1.000
_cell.length_c   1.000
_cell.angle_alpha   90.00
_cell.angle_beta   90.00
_cell.angle_gamma   90.00
#
_symmetry.space_group_name_H-M   'P 1'
#
loop_
_entity.id
_entity.type
_entity.pdbx_description
1 polymer ?
#
loop_
_entity_poly.entity_id
_entity_poly.type
_entity_poly.pdbx_seq_one_letter_code
_entity_poly.pdbx_strand_id
1 'polypeptide(L)'
;MKRHGTRRPAGVVLALTAACGLLLTGCSGDDGSGARKSDASSGGGSHDMPPPPAPEGSNRYEGGEREGEQESREVAPEPDYLSTFALDVDTASYGYARRTLDEGRLPDPSTVRPEEFVNSFRQDYPRPEGDGFTVTVDGARTDEEDWSLVRVGLATRTAEADDERPPAALTFVIDISGSMGEPGRLDLAQEALGTMTDRLRDDDSVALVTFSGEAETVLPMTRLDGNRGEIHDAIDGLEPTDSTNLGAGVETGYETAVEGLRESATNRVVLVSDALANTGETEADAILERIAESRREHGITLFGVGVGSDYGDALMERLADRGDGHTVYVSDEEDAREVFCEELPRNIELTARDAKAQVAFDPATVAEFRLVGYDNRRVADEDFRDDRVDGGEVGPGHTVTALYAVRTRPGAGGHLATATVRWLDPDSRTPHEETGDLETDGLEESVWRARPRLTVTATAAYFADALRSPGHRDSALPGAPGLGELSERARSLAARTEDADVRELAEAIRTANRLD
;
A
#
# COMPACT_ATOMS: atom_id res chain seq x y z
N MET A 1 -14.06 42.24 -57.71
CA MET A 1 -13.49 42.63 -59.04
C MET A 1 -12.03 42.20 -59.10
N LYS A 2 -11.57 41.58 -60.22
CA LYS A 2 -10.17 41.26 -60.63
C LYS A 2 -9.30 40.45 -59.60
N ARG A 3 -8.90 39.18 -59.82
CA ARG A 3 -8.00 38.56 -60.85
C ARG A 3 -6.58 39.19 -60.85
N HIS A 4 -5.43 38.49 -60.89
CA HIS A 4 -4.97 37.08 -61.08
C HIS A 4 -3.63 36.88 -60.30
N GLY A 5 -2.95 35.73 -60.16
CA GLY A 5 -3.21 34.33 -60.54
C GLY A 5 -1.98 33.40 -60.34
N THR A 6 -2.23 32.11 -60.16
CA THR A 6 -1.54 30.92 -60.75
C THR A 6 0.00 30.87 -60.98
N ARG A 7 0.65 29.78 -60.49
CA ARG A 7 1.34 28.76 -61.33
C ARG A 7 1.93 27.58 -60.52
N ARG A 8 1.60 26.34 -60.93
CA ARG A 8 2.45 25.12 -60.86
C ARG A 8 2.97 24.84 -62.29
N PRO A 9 4.15 24.23 -62.45
CA PRO A 9 4.25 22.90 -63.10
C PRO A 9 5.08 21.92 -62.24
N ALA A 10 4.72 20.64 -62.12
CA ALA A 10 4.93 19.51 -63.05
C ALA A 10 6.36 18.94 -63.01
N GLY A 11 6.47 17.61 -62.82
CA GLY A 11 7.72 16.93 -62.46
C GLY A 11 8.44 16.21 -63.61
N VAL A 12 9.44 15.39 -63.26
CA VAL A 12 10.15 14.47 -64.18
C VAL A 12 10.42 13.14 -63.48
N VAL A 13 10.29 12.06 -64.23
CA VAL A 13 10.55 10.65 -63.87
C VAL A 13 11.87 10.19 -64.51
N LEU A 14 12.68 9.42 -63.79
CA LEU A 14 13.63 8.38 -64.28
C LEU A 14 14.19 7.65 -63.03
N ALA A 15 14.17 6.34 -62.78
CA ALA A 15 14.07 5.09 -63.55
C ALA A 15 15.41 4.48 -64.05
N LEU A 16 15.65 3.21 -63.64
CA LEU A 16 16.64 2.21 -64.14
C LEU A 16 18.12 2.49 -63.80
N THR A 17 19.03 1.51 -63.56
CA THR A 17 19.11 0.03 -63.69
C THR A 17 19.88 -0.55 -62.47
N ALA A 18 19.58 -1.70 -61.84
CA ALA A 18 19.42 -3.10 -62.31
C ALA A 18 20.74 -3.89 -62.55
N ALA A 19 21.02 -4.89 -61.68
CA ALA A 19 21.84 -6.12 -61.88
C ALA A 19 22.10 -6.80 -60.52
N CYS A 20 22.24 -8.12 -60.34
CA CYS A 20 21.74 -9.31 -61.03
C CYS A 20 22.13 -10.56 -60.20
N GLY A 21 21.33 -11.63 -60.18
CA GLY A 21 21.66 -12.90 -59.50
C GLY A 21 20.45 -13.51 -58.78
N LEU A 22 19.55 -14.30 -59.41
CA LEU A 22 19.74 -15.69 -59.91
C LEU A 22 20.06 -16.68 -58.76
N LEU A 23 19.50 -17.89 -58.60
CA LEU A 23 18.41 -18.73 -59.17
C LEU A 23 18.19 -19.88 -58.11
N LEU A 24 17.17 -20.76 -58.07
CA LEU A 24 16.00 -21.13 -58.89
C LEU A 24 15.02 -21.97 -58.00
N THR A 25 13.70 -21.94 -58.27
CA THR A 25 12.67 -23.02 -58.08
C THR A 25 12.54 -23.85 -56.77
N GLY A 26 11.35 -24.22 -56.30
CA GLY A 26 9.98 -23.96 -56.80
C GLY A 26 9.05 -25.20 -56.76
N CYS A 27 7.72 -24.95 -56.73
CA CYS A 27 6.60 -25.92 -56.82
C CYS A 27 6.48 -26.89 -55.61
N SER A 28 5.31 -27.35 -55.15
CA SER A 28 3.86 -27.12 -55.40
C SER A 28 3.16 -27.51 -54.06
N GLY A 29 2.07 -26.93 -53.55
CA GLY A 29 0.76 -26.74 -54.18
C GLY A 29 0.03 -28.09 -54.33
N ASP A 30 -0.86 -28.46 -53.40
CA ASP A 30 -2.32 -28.57 -53.64
C ASP A 30 -3.14 -28.86 -52.34
N ASP A 31 -4.46 -28.68 -52.42
CA ASP A 31 -5.47 -28.77 -51.35
C ASP A 31 -5.79 -30.20 -50.83
N GLY A 32 -6.51 -30.33 -49.70
CA GLY A 32 -7.21 -31.59 -49.39
C GLY A 32 -7.77 -31.80 -47.98
N SER A 33 -9.05 -31.48 -47.77
CA SER A 33 -9.85 -31.81 -46.58
C SER A 33 -9.90 -33.30 -46.20
N GLY A 34 -10.01 -33.63 -44.90
CA GLY A 34 -10.44 -34.98 -44.49
C GLY A 34 -10.46 -35.27 -42.98
N ALA A 35 -11.63 -35.19 -42.34
CA ALA A 35 -11.81 -35.64 -40.96
C ALA A 35 -12.06 -37.16 -40.87
N ARG A 36 -11.46 -37.84 -39.87
CA ARG A 36 -12.02 -39.03 -39.19
C ARG A 36 -11.24 -39.42 -37.93
N LYS A 37 -11.96 -39.91 -36.93
CA LYS A 37 -11.44 -40.50 -35.68
C LYS A 37 -10.91 -41.92 -35.90
N SER A 38 -9.89 -42.32 -35.13
CA SER A 38 -9.75 -43.69 -34.62
C SER A 38 -8.82 -43.72 -33.40
N ASP A 39 -9.15 -44.55 -32.42
CA ASP A 39 -8.45 -44.71 -31.14
C ASP A 39 -7.11 -45.47 -31.25
N ALA A 40 -6.43 -45.52 -30.09
CA ALA A 40 -5.56 -46.60 -29.59
C ALA A 40 -4.03 -46.38 -29.60
N SER A 41 -3.55 -46.00 -28.41
CA SER A 41 -2.47 -46.61 -27.63
C SER A 41 -1.02 -46.73 -28.16
N SER A 42 -0.11 -46.55 -27.18
CA SER A 42 1.27 -47.04 -27.05
C SER A 42 2.44 -46.10 -27.42
N GLY A 43 3.08 -45.60 -26.34
CA GLY A 43 4.52 -45.69 -26.12
C GLY A 43 5.48 -44.84 -26.96
N GLY A 44 6.12 -43.85 -26.32
CA GLY A 44 7.40 -43.32 -26.80
C GLY A 44 7.85 -41.99 -26.18
N GLY A 45 9.03 -42.02 -25.54
CA GLY A 45 10.00 -40.91 -25.57
C GLY A 45 9.74 -39.68 -24.69
N SER A 46 10.31 -39.69 -23.49
CA SER A 46 10.74 -38.44 -22.84
C SER A 46 11.98 -37.88 -23.57
N HIS A 47 11.91 -36.62 -24.00
CA HIS A 47 13.07 -35.86 -24.45
C HIS A 47 13.39 -34.79 -23.41
N ASP A 48 14.26 -35.14 -22.46
CA ASP A 48 14.92 -34.17 -21.60
C ASP A 48 15.92 -33.34 -22.42
N MET A 49 15.78 -32.02 -22.36
CA MET A 49 16.80 -31.08 -22.81
C MET A 49 17.67 -30.69 -21.60
N PRO A 50 19.02 -30.68 -21.73
CA PRO A 50 19.90 -30.32 -20.61
C PRO A 50 19.91 -28.80 -20.36
N PRO A 51 20.09 -28.36 -19.11
CA PRO A 51 20.24 -26.94 -18.78
C PRO A 51 21.59 -26.37 -19.29
N PRO A 52 21.67 -25.07 -19.62
CA PRO A 52 22.90 -24.41 -20.04
C PRO A 52 23.89 -24.20 -18.86
N PRO A 53 25.20 -24.04 -19.14
CA PRO A 53 26.23 -23.99 -18.11
C PRO A 53 26.36 -22.61 -17.44
N ALA A 54 26.65 -22.61 -16.14
CA ALA A 54 27.09 -21.42 -15.41
C ALA A 54 28.56 -21.06 -15.72
N PRO A 55 28.94 -19.78 -15.77
CA PRO A 55 30.33 -19.36 -15.99
C PRO A 55 31.18 -19.45 -14.71
N GLU A 56 32.33 -20.12 -14.79
CA GLU A 56 33.35 -20.12 -13.73
C GLU A 56 34.40 -19.01 -13.91
N GLY A 57 34.84 -18.43 -12.80
CA GLY A 57 36.13 -17.71 -12.70
C GLY A 57 36.09 -16.57 -11.67
N SER A 58 37.04 -16.44 -10.73
CA SER A 58 38.14 -17.34 -10.36
C SER A 58 38.77 -16.87 -9.04
N ASN A 59 39.08 -17.78 -8.11
CA ASN A 59 40.42 -17.80 -7.50
C ASN A 59 40.72 -19.10 -6.76
N ARG A 60 41.91 -19.64 -7.03
CA ARG A 60 42.45 -20.88 -6.48
C ARG A 60 43.32 -20.54 -5.26
N TYR A 61 43.00 -21.11 -4.11
CA TYR A 61 43.95 -21.20 -2.99
C TYR A 61 44.50 -22.63 -2.91
N GLU A 62 45.80 -22.77 -3.12
CA GLU A 62 46.52 -24.04 -2.91
C GLU A 62 46.84 -24.20 -1.42
N GLY A 63 46.78 -25.43 -0.92
CA GLY A 63 47.00 -25.72 0.50
C GLY A 63 48.46 -25.53 0.91
N GLY A 64 48.68 -24.68 1.92
CA GLY A 64 49.91 -24.58 2.71
C GLY A 64 49.63 -24.98 4.16
N GLU A 65 50.58 -25.67 4.80
CA GLU A 65 50.36 -26.29 6.11
C GLU A 65 50.50 -25.30 7.28
N ARG A 66 49.54 -25.37 8.22
CA ARG A 66 49.58 -25.00 9.65
C ARG A 66 50.64 -23.98 10.14
N GLU A 67 50.18 -22.85 10.68
CA GLU A 67 50.46 -22.42 12.07
C GLU A 67 49.68 -21.15 12.44
N GLY A 68 49.08 -21.10 13.65
CA GLY A 68 48.56 -19.87 14.26
C GLY A 68 47.07 -19.56 14.07
N GLU A 69 46.20 -20.20 14.86
CA GLU A 69 44.84 -19.69 15.10
C GLU A 69 44.91 -18.38 15.90
N GLN A 70 44.70 -17.24 15.24
CA GLN A 70 44.22 -16.04 15.90
C GLN A 70 42.71 -16.00 15.69
N GLU A 71 41.94 -16.19 16.77
CA GLU A 71 40.51 -15.88 16.78
C GLU A 71 40.32 -14.39 16.47
N SER A 72 40.05 -14.08 15.20
CA SER A 72 39.33 -12.86 14.86
C SER A 72 37.93 -13.02 15.44
N ARG A 73 37.72 -12.49 16.65
CA ARG A 73 36.37 -12.25 17.17
C ARG A 73 35.67 -11.37 16.14
N GLU A 74 34.72 -11.94 15.41
CA GLU A 74 33.62 -11.16 14.87
C GLU A 74 32.95 -10.51 16.07
N VAL A 75 33.22 -9.22 16.24
CA VAL A 75 32.48 -8.40 17.17
C VAL A 75 31.09 -8.32 16.59
N ALA A 76 30.15 -9.04 17.21
CA ALA A 76 28.74 -8.85 16.89
C ALA A 76 28.44 -7.34 16.94
N PRO A 77 27.66 -6.79 15.98
CA PRO A 77 27.31 -5.38 16.01
C PRO A 77 26.73 -5.05 17.39
N GLU A 78 27.02 -3.83 17.89
CA GLU A 78 26.37 -3.38 19.12
C GLU A 78 24.85 -3.43 18.91
N PRO A 79 24.04 -3.80 19.93
CA PRO A 79 22.61 -3.95 19.74
C PRO A 79 22.05 -2.61 19.29
N ASP A 80 21.27 -2.62 18.21
CA ASP A 80 20.55 -1.45 17.80
C ASP A 80 19.45 -1.14 18.82
N TYR A 81 19.34 0.13 19.18
CA TYR A 81 18.35 0.66 20.13
C TYR A 81 17.43 1.69 19.48
N LEU A 82 17.54 1.88 18.16
CA LEU A 82 16.67 2.72 17.35
C LEU A 82 15.68 1.85 16.54
N SER A 83 14.59 2.47 16.12
CA SER A 83 13.60 1.86 15.24
C SER A 83 12.89 2.95 14.46
N THR A 84 13.19 3.05 13.17
CA THR A 84 12.64 4.10 12.28
C THR A 84 11.70 3.53 11.23
N PHE A 85 10.58 4.21 11.00
CA PHE A 85 9.53 3.79 10.07
C PHE A 85 8.74 4.98 9.49
N ALA A 86 8.17 4.78 8.30
CA ALA A 86 7.23 5.68 7.63
C ALA A 86 5.85 5.68 8.31
N LEU A 87 5.09 6.78 8.21
CA LEU A 87 3.79 6.97 8.90
C LEU A 87 2.55 6.85 8.01
N ASP A 88 2.74 6.61 6.72
CA ASP A 88 1.70 6.00 5.90
C ASP A 88 1.39 4.60 6.45
N VAL A 89 0.13 4.28 6.77
CA VAL A 89 -0.30 2.97 7.27
C VAL A 89 -1.69 2.62 6.74
N ASP A 90 -1.79 1.52 6.01
CA ASP A 90 -3.06 0.97 5.51
C ASP A 90 -3.84 0.20 6.59
N THR A 91 -5.09 -0.16 6.28
CA THR A 91 -5.95 -1.02 7.13
C THR A 91 -6.55 -2.22 6.38
N ALA A 92 -6.14 -2.44 5.13
CA ALA A 92 -6.75 -3.38 4.18
C ALA A 92 -6.69 -4.85 4.65
N SER A 93 -5.57 -5.26 5.25
CA SER A 93 -5.32 -6.63 5.71
C SER A 93 -6.34 -7.11 6.75
N TYR A 94 -6.82 -6.23 7.64
CA TYR A 94 -7.85 -6.59 8.61
C TYR A 94 -9.22 -6.81 7.94
N GLY A 95 -9.61 -5.93 7.01
CA GLY A 95 -10.84 -6.08 6.22
C GLY A 95 -10.83 -7.40 5.41
N TYR A 96 -9.72 -7.70 4.73
CA TYR A 96 -9.53 -8.96 4.01
C TYR A 96 -9.61 -10.19 4.93
N ALA A 97 -8.97 -10.13 6.10
CA ALA A 97 -9.01 -11.22 7.08
C ALA A 97 -10.44 -11.46 7.59
N ARG A 98 -11.19 -10.40 7.92
CA ARG A 98 -12.60 -10.49 8.30
C ARG A 98 -13.44 -11.15 7.22
N ARG A 99 -13.36 -10.66 5.97
CA ARG A 99 -14.10 -11.23 4.83
C ARG A 99 -13.82 -12.72 4.67
N THR A 100 -12.54 -13.12 4.73
CA THR A 100 -12.16 -14.53 4.57
C THR A 100 -12.75 -15.41 5.68
N LEU A 101 -12.82 -14.89 6.91
CA LEU A 101 -13.46 -15.54 8.05
C LEU A 101 -14.99 -15.67 7.89
N ASP A 102 -15.65 -14.64 7.36
CA ASP A 102 -17.09 -14.65 7.08
C ASP A 102 -17.45 -15.62 5.93
N GLU A 103 -16.57 -15.78 4.95
CA GLU A 103 -16.61 -16.85 3.94
C GLU A 103 -16.31 -18.26 4.52
N GLY A 104 -15.98 -18.36 5.82
CA GLY A 104 -15.77 -19.62 6.53
C GLY A 104 -14.39 -20.24 6.31
N ARG A 105 -13.37 -19.43 6.01
CA ARG A 105 -11.97 -19.85 5.80
C ARG A 105 -11.04 -19.04 6.71
N LEU A 106 -9.84 -19.54 6.96
CA LEU A 106 -8.77 -18.72 7.54
C LEU A 106 -8.09 -17.92 6.41
N PRO A 107 -7.67 -16.66 6.64
CA PRO A 107 -6.83 -15.92 5.69
C PRO A 107 -5.49 -16.63 5.50
N ASP A 108 -4.84 -16.37 4.36
CA ASP A 108 -3.47 -16.83 4.15
C ASP A 108 -2.52 -16.06 5.09
N PRO A 109 -1.63 -16.73 5.85
CA PRO A 109 -0.72 -16.06 6.78
C PRO A 109 0.16 -14.97 6.15
N SER A 110 0.40 -15.02 4.83
CA SER A 110 1.17 -14.00 4.10
C SER A 110 0.41 -12.70 3.84
N THR A 111 -0.93 -12.70 3.90
CA THR A 111 -1.73 -11.48 3.74
C THR A 111 -1.98 -10.75 5.06
N VAL A 112 -1.57 -11.33 6.19
CA VAL A 112 -1.79 -10.79 7.54
C VAL A 112 -0.66 -9.83 7.95
N ARG A 113 -1.01 -8.54 8.05
CA ARG A 113 -0.13 -7.43 8.41
C ARG A 113 -0.50 -6.89 9.80
N PRO A 114 0.23 -7.25 10.87
CA PRO A 114 -0.15 -6.93 12.26
C PRO A 114 -0.31 -5.44 12.56
N GLU A 115 0.44 -4.59 11.87
CA GLU A 115 0.35 -3.13 11.92
C GLU A 115 -1.03 -2.63 11.49
N GLU A 116 -1.59 -3.19 10.41
CA GLU A 116 -2.86 -2.77 9.85
C GLU A 116 -4.01 -3.16 10.77
N PHE A 117 -3.97 -4.39 11.33
CA PHE A 117 -4.89 -4.84 12.37
C PHE A 117 -4.88 -3.92 13.60
N VAL A 118 -3.71 -3.42 14.00
CA VAL A 118 -3.59 -2.49 15.13
C VAL A 118 -4.17 -1.12 14.81
N ASN A 119 -4.06 -0.66 13.56
CA ASN A 119 -4.52 0.65 13.11
C ASN A 119 -6.00 0.69 12.66
N SER A 120 -6.62 -0.47 12.39
CA SER A 120 -8.08 -0.57 12.12
C SER A 120 -8.99 -0.15 13.28
N PHE A 121 -8.45 0.17 14.47
CA PHE A 121 -9.25 0.51 15.65
C PHE A 121 -8.97 1.92 16.14
N ARG A 122 -10.04 2.69 16.36
CA ARG A 122 -9.98 4.03 16.96
C ARG A 122 -9.32 3.97 18.33
N GLN A 123 -8.26 4.76 18.53
CA GLN A 123 -7.47 4.80 19.77
C GLN A 123 -7.74 6.01 20.67
N ASP A 124 -8.52 6.99 20.18
CA ASP A 124 -8.86 8.25 20.87
C ASP A 124 -7.63 9.00 21.43
N TYR A 125 -6.54 9.03 20.67
CA TYR A 125 -5.37 9.83 21.02
C TYR A 125 -5.73 11.32 21.14
N PRO A 126 -5.01 12.10 21.98
CA PRO A 126 -4.99 13.55 21.89
C PRO A 126 -4.72 14.00 20.45
N ARG A 127 -5.10 15.21 20.09
CA ARG A 127 -4.82 15.81 18.78
C ARG A 127 -4.27 17.22 18.96
N PRO A 128 -3.37 17.68 18.06
CA PRO A 128 -2.83 19.03 18.11
C PRO A 128 -3.90 20.08 17.73
N GLU A 129 -3.67 21.33 18.14
CA GLU A 129 -4.54 22.48 17.77
C GLU A 129 -4.26 23.01 16.34
N GLY A 130 -3.17 22.57 15.71
CA GLY A 130 -2.75 22.98 14.36
C GLY A 130 -2.10 21.82 13.60
N ASP A 131 -1.38 22.14 12.52
CA ASP A 131 -0.71 21.13 11.71
C ASP A 131 0.42 20.41 12.44
N GLY A 132 0.70 19.18 12.03
CA GLY A 132 1.63 18.26 12.69
C GLY A 132 0.96 17.22 13.58
N PHE A 133 1.71 16.73 14.56
CA PHE A 133 1.36 15.54 15.35
C PHE A 133 1.43 15.77 16.86
N THR A 134 0.58 15.07 17.60
CA THR A 134 0.86 14.74 19.01
C THR A 134 1.46 13.34 19.12
N VAL A 135 2.45 13.17 20.01
CA VAL A 135 3.00 11.85 20.38
C VAL A 135 2.43 11.41 21.74
N THR A 136 1.89 10.20 21.79
CA THR A 136 1.48 9.50 23.02
C THR A 136 2.29 8.22 23.13
N VAL A 137 2.91 7.96 24.28
CA VAL A 137 3.56 6.68 24.55
C VAL A 137 2.95 6.07 25.82
N ASP A 138 2.39 4.87 25.69
CA ASP A 138 1.90 4.08 26.83
C ASP A 138 2.31 2.60 26.69
N GLY A 139 2.03 1.80 27.70
CA GLY A 139 2.39 0.38 27.65
C GLY A 139 1.95 -0.41 28.88
N ALA A 140 1.97 -1.73 28.76
CA ALA A 140 1.54 -2.64 29.81
C ALA A 140 2.32 -3.96 29.76
N ARG A 141 2.54 -4.56 30.93
CA ARG A 141 3.19 -5.87 31.04
C ARG A 141 2.33 -6.97 30.43
N THR A 142 2.96 -7.95 29.78
CA THR A 142 2.26 -9.12 29.22
C THR A 142 2.09 -10.21 30.29
N ASP A 143 1.51 -11.35 29.93
CA ASP A 143 1.46 -12.53 30.81
C ASP A 143 2.83 -13.27 30.87
N GLU A 144 3.85 -12.81 30.14
CA GLU A 144 5.21 -13.35 30.12
C GLU A 144 6.19 -12.46 30.91
N GLU A 145 7.13 -13.08 31.64
CA GLU A 145 8.03 -12.38 32.55
C GLU A 145 9.01 -11.44 31.81
N ASP A 146 9.31 -10.28 32.43
CA ASP A 146 10.11 -9.16 31.89
C ASP A 146 9.59 -8.47 30.61
N TRP A 147 8.56 -9.00 29.95
CA TRP A 147 7.99 -8.46 28.71
C TRP A 147 6.84 -7.47 28.93
N SER A 148 6.79 -6.47 28.05
CA SER A 148 5.71 -5.49 27.95
C SER A 148 5.36 -5.23 26.49
N LEU A 149 4.10 -4.86 26.24
CA LEU A 149 3.72 -4.20 25.01
C LEU A 149 3.81 -2.69 25.24
N VAL A 150 4.64 -2.01 24.44
CA VAL A 150 4.79 -0.55 24.42
C VAL A 150 4.18 -0.01 23.13
N ARG A 151 3.34 0.99 23.24
CA ARG A 151 2.56 1.55 22.15
C ARG A 151 2.92 3.02 21.96
N VAL A 152 3.29 3.37 20.74
CA VAL A 152 3.47 4.74 20.28
C VAL A 152 2.26 5.11 19.43
N GLY A 153 1.48 6.06 19.92
CA GLY A 153 0.31 6.63 19.26
C GLY A 153 0.61 8.02 18.73
N LEU A 154 0.38 8.22 17.44
CA LEU A 154 0.53 9.50 16.74
C LEU A 154 -0.83 9.92 16.21
N ALA A 155 -1.12 11.22 16.20
CA ALA A 155 -2.37 11.75 15.66
C ALA A 155 -2.21 13.17 15.14
N THR A 156 -2.82 13.46 14.00
CA THR A 156 -2.92 14.81 13.43
C THR A 156 -4.19 15.52 13.91
N ARG A 157 -4.30 16.84 13.67
CA ARG A 157 -5.57 17.58 13.87
C ARG A 157 -6.67 16.94 13.01
N THR A 158 -7.93 16.97 13.44
CA THR A 158 -9.05 16.61 12.54
C THR A 158 -9.17 17.65 11.42
N ALA A 159 -9.77 17.24 10.29
CA ALA A 159 -10.19 18.20 9.27
C ALA A 159 -11.16 19.22 9.90
N GLU A 160 -11.12 20.46 9.42
CA GLU A 160 -12.18 21.42 9.74
C GLU A 160 -13.47 21.03 8.99
N ALA A 161 -14.54 21.82 9.11
CA ALA A 161 -15.79 21.47 8.43
C ALA A 161 -15.57 21.46 6.92
N ASP A 162 -16.29 20.58 6.19
CA ASP A 162 -16.11 20.34 4.75
C ASP A 162 -15.76 21.64 3.99
N ASP A 163 -16.61 22.66 4.10
CA ASP A 163 -16.53 23.98 3.46
C ASP A 163 -15.17 24.71 3.54
N GLU A 164 -14.26 24.31 4.43
CA GLU A 164 -12.95 24.94 4.66
C GLU A 164 -11.76 24.23 3.96
N ARG A 165 -11.91 22.99 3.43
CA ARG A 165 -10.82 22.33 2.68
C ARG A 165 -10.51 23.01 1.33
N PRO A 166 -9.25 22.93 0.83
CA PRO A 166 -8.92 23.32 -0.55
C PRO A 166 -9.76 22.57 -1.59
N PRO A 167 -9.96 23.14 -2.79
CA PRO A 167 -10.50 22.42 -3.94
C PRO A 167 -9.67 21.16 -4.24
N ALA A 168 -10.31 20.16 -4.84
CA ALA A 168 -9.68 18.94 -5.31
C ALA A 168 -9.48 18.97 -6.84
N ALA A 169 -8.39 18.38 -7.31
CA ALA A 169 -8.14 18.05 -8.71
C ALA A 169 -7.77 16.55 -8.76
N LEU A 170 -8.75 15.72 -9.10
CA LEU A 170 -8.66 14.27 -9.03
C LEU A 170 -8.55 13.68 -10.44
N THR A 171 -7.43 13.04 -10.75
CA THR A 171 -7.29 12.28 -12.00
C THR A 171 -7.52 10.80 -11.70
N PHE A 172 -8.66 10.28 -12.13
CA PHE A 172 -8.96 8.85 -12.01
C PHE A 172 -8.32 8.09 -13.17
N VAL A 173 -7.54 7.07 -12.84
CA VAL A 173 -6.88 6.15 -13.76
C VAL A 173 -7.57 4.80 -13.57
N ILE A 174 -8.45 4.45 -14.50
CA ILE A 174 -9.40 3.35 -14.34
C ILE A 174 -9.02 2.20 -15.28
N ASP A 175 -8.81 1.03 -14.69
CA ASP A 175 -8.64 -0.23 -15.41
C ASP A 175 -9.95 -0.58 -16.11
N ILE A 176 -9.90 -0.77 -17.42
CA ILE A 176 -11.01 -1.25 -18.24
C ILE A 176 -10.63 -2.55 -18.95
N SER A 177 -9.80 -3.39 -18.33
CA SER A 177 -9.45 -4.71 -18.84
C SER A 177 -10.60 -5.72 -18.71
N GLY A 178 -10.45 -6.89 -19.36
CA GLY A 178 -11.54 -7.84 -19.52
C GLY A 178 -11.99 -8.48 -18.21
N SER A 179 -11.11 -8.54 -17.20
CA SER A 179 -11.42 -9.02 -15.86
C SER A 179 -12.24 -8.01 -15.05
N MET A 180 -12.08 -6.70 -15.30
CA MET A 180 -12.93 -5.64 -14.71
C MET A 180 -14.41 -5.74 -15.13
N GLY A 181 -14.74 -6.56 -16.13
CA GLY A 181 -16.11 -6.90 -16.52
C GLY A 181 -16.80 -7.98 -15.65
N GLU A 182 -16.13 -8.54 -14.64
CA GLU A 182 -16.79 -9.37 -13.64
C GLU A 182 -17.60 -8.52 -12.63
N PRO A 183 -18.72 -9.04 -12.07
CA PRO A 183 -19.54 -8.28 -11.12
C PRO A 183 -18.78 -7.88 -9.86
N GLY A 184 -18.98 -6.64 -9.38
CA GLY A 184 -18.28 -6.09 -8.23
C GLY A 184 -16.89 -5.53 -8.56
N ARG A 185 -16.68 -5.06 -9.80
CA ARG A 185 -15.43 -4.44 -10.28
C ARG A 185 -15.72 -3.11 -10.97
N LEU A 186 -15.82 -3.05 -12.31
CA LEU A 186 -16.07 -1.79 -13.02
C LEU A 186 -17.46 -1.22 -12.73
N ASP A 187 -18.48 -2.08 -12.62
CA ASP A 187 -19.84 -1.71 -12.22
C ASP A 187 -19.87 -0.99 -10.87
N LEU A 188 -19.16 -1.54 -9.89
CA LEU A 188 -19.01 -0.99 -8.55
C LEU A 188 -18.22 0.33 -8.56
N ALA A 189 -17.14 0.41 -9.35
CA ALA A 189 -16.37 1.63 -9.53
C ALA A 189 -17.20 2.75 -10.19
N GLN A 190 -17.99 2.45 -11.22
CA GLN A 190 -18.88 3.42 -11.89
C GLN A 190 -19.91 4.00 -10.91
N GLU A 191 -20.60 3.17 -10.13
CA GLU A 191 -21.59 3.62 -9.14
C GLU A 191 -20.96 4.50 -8.04
N ALA A 192 -19.77 4.11 -7.55
CA ALA A 192 -19.05 4.87 -6.54
C ALA A 192 -18.54 6.21 -7.06
N LEU A 193 -17.97 6.25 -8.28
CA LEU A 193 -17.51 7.46 -8.95
C LEU A 193 -18.65 8.42 -9.28
N GLY A 194 -19.81 7.91 -9.72
CA GLY A 194 -21.02 8.71 -9.92
C GLY A 194 -21.50 9.33 -8.60
N THR A 195 -21.62 8.51 -7.54
CA THR A 195 -22.04 8.97 -6.21
C THR A 195 -21.07 10.02 -5.63
N MET A 196 -19.76 9.84 -5.82
CA MET A 196 -18.75 10.81 -5.43
C MET A 196 -18.84 12.09 -6.27
N THR A 197 -19.05 11.98 -7.59
CA THR A 197 -19.23 13.13 -8.50
C THR A 197 -20.40 14.02 -8.10
N ASP A 198 -21.47 13.46 -7.53
CA ASP A 198 -22.58 14.24 -6.97
C ASP A 198 -22.25 14.92 -5.63
N ARG A 199 -21.26 14.41 -4.86
CA ARG A 199 -20.84 14.96 -3.56
C ARG A 199 -19.71 15.98 -3.65
N LEU A 200 -18.87 15.92 -4.69
CA LEU A 200 -17.82 16.92 -4.92
C LEU A 200 -18.40 18.34 -5.07
N ARG A 201 -17.58 19.36 -4.84
CA ARG A 201 -17.98 20.78 -4.94
C ARG A 201 -17.84 21.29 -6.36
N ASP A 202 -18.56 22.36 -6.67
CA ASP A 202 -18.49 23.00 -7.99
C ASP A 202 -17.08 23.56 -8.31
N ASP A 203 -16.25 23.84 -7.30
CA ASP A 203 -14.85 24.25 -7.48
C ASP A 203 -13.85 23.09 -7.57
N ASP A 204 -14.26 21.85 -7.28
CA ASP A 204 -13.42 20.67 -7.51
C ASP A 204 -13.28 20.40 -9.02
N SER A 205 -12.41 19.47 -9.39
CA SER A 205 -12.18 19.05 -10.78
C SER A 205 -11.84 17.57 -10.87
N VAL A 206 -12.29 16.96 -11.96
CA VAL A 206 -12.12 15.53 -12.27
C VAL A 206 -11.54 15.38 -13.67
N ALA A 207 -10.55 14.51 -13.81
CA ALA A 207 -10.13 13.92 -15.07
C ALA A 207 -10.36 12.40 -15.04
N LEU A 208 -10.60 11.81 -16.20
CA LEU A 208 -10.74 10.36 -16.38
C LEU A 208 -9.74 9.90 -17.44
N VAL A 209 -8.86 8.99 -17.04
CA VAL A 209 -7.95 8.23 -17.87
C VAL A 209 -8.35 6.78 -17.76
N THR A 210 -8.53 6.10 -18.89
CA THR A 210 -8.80 4.66 -18.94
C THR A 210 -7.55 3.93 -19.42
N PHE A 211 -7.35 2.69 -18.98
CA PHE A 211 -6.29 1.84 -19.53
C PHE A 211 -6.72 0.38 -19.68
N SER A 212 -6.24 -0.24 -20.76
CA SER A 212 -6.26 -1.68 -20.99
C SER A 212 -4.98 -2.09 -21.71
N GLY A 213 -4.97 -2.37 -23.02
CA GLY A 213 -3.72 -2.51 -23.78
C GLY A 213 -2.96 -1.19 -23.99
N GLU A 214 -3.71 -0.10 -24.14
CA GLU A 214 -3.25 1.28 -24.29
C GLU A 214 -3.94 2.15 -23.22
N ALA A 215 -3.50 3.41 -23.04
CA ALA A 215 -4.11 4.37 -22.12
C ALA A 215 -4.67 5.58 -22.88
N GLU A 216 -5.84 6.08 -22.48
CA GLU A 216 -6.55 7.19 -23.13
C GLU A 216 -7.15 8.14 -22.09
N THR A 217 -6.98 9.45 -22.28
CA THR A 217 -7.66 10.46 -21.46
C THR A 217 -9.07 10.70 -22.03
N VAL A 218 -10.06 9.99 -21.48
CA VAL A 218 -11.47 10.08 -21.92
C VAL A 218 -12.16 11.36 -21.44
N LEU A 219 -11.70 11.94 -20.32
CA LEU A 219 -12.09 13.27 -19.86
C LEU A 219 -10.86 14.05 -19.37
N PRO A 220 -10.48 15.18 -20.01
CA PRO A 220 -9.44 16.06 -19.48
C PRO A 220 -9.89 16.73 -18.18
N MET A 221 -8.97 17.32 -17.41
CA MET A 221 -9.28 17.95 -16.12
C MET A 221 -10.41 19.00 -16.22
N THR A 222 -11.59 18.62 -15.71
CA THR A 222 -12.86 19.34 -15.92
C THR A 222 -13.46 19.74 -14.58
N ARG A 223 -13.84 21.02 -14.45
CA ARG A 223 -14.48 21.55 -13.24
C ARG A 223 -15.91 21.01 -13.09
N LEU A 224 -16.32 20.71 -11.86
CA LEU A 224 -17.69 20.25 -11.58
C LEU A 224 -18.75 21.32 -11.90
N ASP A 225 -18.44 22.62 -11.71
CA ASP A 225 -19.34 23.75 -12.03
C ASP A 225 -19.88 23.69 -13.47
N GLY A 226 -21.15 23.35 -13.61
CA GLY A 226 -21.85 23.23 -14.90
C GLY A 226 -21.61 21.94 -15.69
N ASN A 227 -20.58 21.14 -15.37
CA ASN A 227 -20.15 19.99 -16.20
C ASN A 227 -20.39 18.62 -15.54
N ARG A 228 -21.08 18.54 -14.39
CA ARG A 228 -21.42 17.25 -13.74
C ARG A 228 -22.05 16.22 -14.68
N GLY A 229 -22.89 16.68 -15.62
CA GLY A 229 -23.49 15.80 -16.63
C GLY A 229 -22.47 15.20 -17.60
N GLU A 230 -21.47 15.96 -18.02
CA GLU A 230 -20.37 15.48 -18.89
C GLU A 230 -19.46 14.48 -18.15
N ILE A 231 -19.24 14.70 -16.85
CA ILE A 231 -18.48 13.77 -15.99
C ILE A 231 -19.26 12.46 -15.81
N HIS A 232 -20.57 12.52 -15.52
CA HIS A 232 -21.44 11.34 -15.45
C HIS A 232 -21.51 10.60 -16.79
N ASP A 233 -21.72 11.31 -17.91
CA ASP A 233 -21.72 10.70 -19.26
C ASP A 233 -20.39 9.98 -19.58
N ALA A 234 -19.26 10.48 -19.07
CA ALA A 234 -17.94 9.84 -19.23
C ALA A 234 -17.74 8.62 -18.31
N ILE A 235 -18.30 8.62 -17.10
CA ILE A 235 -18.29 7.46 -16.18
C ILE A 235 -19.22 6.35 -16.69
N ASP A 236 -20.44 6.69 -17.10
CA ASP A 236 -21.43 5.76 -17.66
C ASP A 236 -20.95 5.12 -18.99
N GLY A 237 -20.03 5.80 -19.70
CA GLY A 237 -19.44 5.35 -20.96
C GLY A 237 -18.27 4.36 -20.83
N LEU A 238 -17.84 4.00 -19.62
CA LEU A 238 -16.76 3.03 -19.40
C LEU A 238 -17.24 1.60 -19.71
N GLU A 239 -16.52 0.91 -20.60
CA GLU A 239 -16.80 -0.48 -21.00
C GLU A 239 -15.53 -1.36 -20.91
N PRO A 240 -15.61 -2.62 -20.47
CA PRO A 240 -14.47 -3.54 -20.45
C PRO A 240 -13.92 -3.88 -21.86
N THR A 241 -12.60 -4.02 -21.96
CA THR A 241 -11.83 -4.26 -23.19
C THR A 241 -10.69 -5.25 -22.93
N ASP A 242 -10.00 -5.77 -23.96
CA ASP A 242 -8.94 -6.77 -23.77
C ASP A 242 -7.60 -6.17 -23.28
N SER A 243 -6.83 -6.94 -22.50
CA SER A 243 -5.48 -6.64 -21.98
C SER A 243 -5.40 -5.61 -20.84
N THR A 244 -4.25 -5.56 -20.15
CA THR A 244 -4.01 -4.67 -18.98
C THR A 244 -2.57 -4.15 -18.99
N ASN A 245 -2.35 -2.83 -19.02
CA ASN A 245 -1.06 -2.16 -19.17
C ASN A 245 -0.95 -1.01 -18.15
N LEU A 246 -0.75 -1.39 -16.89
CA LEU A 246 -0.80 -0.50 -15.73
C LEU A 246 0.19 0.68 -15.83
N GLY A 247 1.41 0.43 -16.30
CA GLY A 247 2.44 1.45 -16.43
C GLY A 247 2.05 2.58 -17.39
N ALA A 248 1.40 2.27 -18.51
CA ALA A 248 0.89 3.28 -19.43
C ALA A 248 -0.27 4.07 -18.81
N GLY A 249 -1.18 3.40 -18.10
CA GLY A 249 -2.28 4.06 -17.38
C GLY A 249 -1.79 5.06 -16.33
N VAL A 250 -0.84 4.63 -15.48
CA VAL A 250 -0.25 5.49 -14.44
C VAL A 250 0.51 6.67 -15.05
N GLU A 251 1.33 6.45 -16.07
CA GLU A 251 2.06 7.52 -16.75
C GLU A 251 1.12 8.56 -17.37
N THR A 252 0.13 8.14 -18.17
CA THR A 252 -0.89 9.03 -18.75
C THR A 252 -1.73 9.73 -17.67
N GLY A 253 -2.00 9.06 -16.54
CA GLY A 253 -2.64 9.67 -15.38
C GLY A 253 -1.85 10.83 -14.77
N TYR A 254 -0.54 10.64 -14.59
CA TYR A 254 0.35 11.69 -14.09
C TYR A 254 0.55 12.82 -15.12
N GLU A 255 0.68 12.51 -16.41
CA GLU A 255 0.71 13.53 -17.48
C GLU A 255 -0.57 14.39 -17.44
N THR A 256 -1.75 13.76 -17.40
CA THR A 256 -3.05 14.46 -17.31
C THR A 256 -3.21 15.25 -16.02
N ALA A 257 -2.70 14.76 -14.88
CA ALA A 257 -2.68 15.50 -13.62
C ALA A 257 -1.76 16.73 -13.65
N VAL A 258 -0.62 16.66 -14.36
CA VAL A 258 0.30 17.79 -14.55
C VAL A 258 -0.25 18.81 -15.56
N GLU A 259 -0.85 18.37 -16.68
CA GLU A 259 -1.53 19.26 -17.62
C GLU A 259 -2.74 19.96 -16.99
N GLY A 260 -3.45 19.26 -16.10
CA GLY A 260 -4.58 19.75 -15.33
C GLY A 260 -4.22 20.45 -14.01
N LEU A 261 -2.94 20.67 -13.70
CA LEU A 261 -2.48 21.06 -12.37
C LEU A 261 -3.14 22.35 -11.87
N ARG A 262 -3.66 22.31 -10.64
CA ARG A 262 -4.29 23.46 -9.97
C ARG A 262 -3.47 23.85 -8.74
N GLU A 263 -2.76 24.99 -8.83
CA GLU A 263 -1.81 25.49 -7.82
C GLU A 263 -2.38 25.67 -6.40
N SER A 264 -3.68 25.90 -6.26
CA SER A 264 -4.38 26.08 -4.97
C SER A 264 -5.38 24.97 -4.67
N ALA A 265 -5.20 23.81 -5.31
CA ALA A 265 -5.98 22.61 -5.07
C ALA A 265 -5.04 21.48 -4.63
N THR A 266 -5.58 20.46 -3.95
CA THR A 266 -4.89 19.18 -3.89
C THR A 266 -5.00 18.49 -5.23
N ASN A 267 -3.86 18.09 -5.80
CA ASN A 267 -3.79 17.32 -7.03
C ASN A 267 -3.47 15.85 -6.66
N ARG A 268 -4.33 14.90 -7.02
CA ARG A 268 -4.20 13.47 -6.65
C ARG A 268 -4.52 12.60 -7.87
N VAL A 269 -3.71 11.56 -8.08
CA VAL A 269 -4.00 10.48 -9.03
C VAL A 269 -4.65 9.33 -8.26
N VAL A 270 -5.83 8.88 -8.69
CA VAL A 270 -6.56 7.77 -8.08
C VAL A 270 -6.60 6.60 -9.05
N LEU A 271 -5.89 5.52 -8.73
CA LEU A 271 -5.74 4.34 -9.58
C LEU A 271 -6.73 3.26 -9.15
N VAL A 272 -7.67 2.90 -10.03
CA VAL A 272 -8.70 1.87 -9.78
C VAL A 272 -8.41 0.66 -10.65
N SER A 273 -8.17 -0.51 -10.06
CA SER A 273 -7.87 -1.76 -10.79
C SER A 273 -8.27 -2.99 -9.97
N ASP A 274 -8.51 -4.11 -10.63
CA ASP A 274 -8.68 -5.42 -10.00
C ASP A 274 -7.35 -6.14 -9.69
N ALA A 275 -6.23 -5.44 -9.90
CA ALA A 275 -4.89 -5.91 -9.56
C ALA A 275 -4.43 -7.13 -10.39
N LEU A 276 -4.98 -7.31 -11.61
CA LEU A 276 -4.54 -8.34 -12.56
C LEU A 276 -3.67 -7.73 -13.67
N ALA A 277 -2.46 -7.27 -13.32
CA ALA A 277 -1.51 -6.71 -14.28
C ALA A 277 -0.95 -7.79 -15.25
N ASN A 278 -1.55 -7.89 -16.43
CA ASN A 278 -1.30 -8.99 -17.38
C ASN A 278 -0.20 -8.71 -18.43
N THR A 279 0.07 -7.44 -18.76
CA THR A 279 0.98 -7.04 -19.85
C THR A 279 1.69 -5.71 -19.56
N GLY A 280 2.83 -5.46 -20.21
CA GLY A 280 3.56 -4.20 -20.12
C GLY A 280 4.72 -4.22 -19.12
N GLU A 281 5.12 -3.03 -18.63
CA GLU A 281 6.14 -2.87 -17.60
C GLU A 281 5.49 -3.08 -16.23
N THR A 282 5.64 -4.28 -15.66
CA THR A 282 5.07 -4.68 -14.36
C THR A 282 6.03 -4.46 -13.19
N GLU A 283 7.16 -3.78 -13.41
CA GLU A 283 8.13 -3.47 -12.37
C GLU A 283 7.78 -2.12 -11.75
N ALA A 284 7.20 -2.14 -10.54
CA ALA A 284 6.75 -0.95 -9.82
C ALA A 284 7.80 0.17 -9.82
N ASP A 285 9.07 -0.18 -9.53
CA ASP A 285 10.18 0.77 -9.44
C ASP A 285 10.41 1.57 -10.73
N ALA A 286 10.19 0.98 -11.92
CA ALA A 286 10.35 1.66 -13.19
C ALA A 286 9.20 2.65 -13.48
N ILE A 287 7.97 2.26 -13.14
CA ILE A 287 6.80 3.18 -13.20
C ILE A 287 7.03 4.36 -12.26
N LEU A 288 7.44 4.07 -11.01
CA LEU A 288 7.68 5.05 -9.96
C LEU A 288 8.80 6.03 -10.32
N GLU A 289 9.91 5.55 -10.90
CA GLU A 289 11.01 6.40 -11.36
C GLU A 289 10.55 7.41 -12.42
N ARG A 290 9.64 7.01 -13.33
CA ARG A 290 9.10 7.88 -14.38
C ARG A 290 8.18 8.98 -13.84
N ILE A 291 7.38 8.68 -12.79
CA ILE A 291 6.46 9.66 -12.17
C ILE A 291 7.09 10.45 -11.00
N ALA A 292 8.31 10.10 -10.57
CA ALA A 292 8.96 10.69 -9.39
C ALA A 292 9.21 12.20 -9.49
N GLU A 293 9.44 12.73 -10.70
CA GLU A 293 9.58 14.18 -10.93
C GLU A 293 8.23 14.88 -10.70
N SER A 294 7.16 14.42 -11.38
CA SER A 294 5.80 14.94 -11.24
C SER A 294 5.30 14.92 -9.79
N ARG A 295 5.57 13.84 -9.05
CA ARG A 295 5.25 13.72 -7.63
C ARG A 295 5.97 14.75 -6.77
N ARG A 296 7.30 14.79 -6.84
CA ARG A 296 8.12 15.64 -5.94
C ARG A 296 7.97 17.13 -6.24
N GLU A 297 7.92 17.50 -7.52
CA GLU A 297 7.83 18.91 -7.93
C GLU A 297 6.42 19.47 -7.74
N HIS A 298 5.39 18.74 -8.18
CA HIS A 298 4.01 19.24 -8.16
C HIS A 298 3.19 18.78 -6.95
N GLY A 299 3.74 17.90 -6.10
CA GLY A 299 3.07 17.37 -4.92
C GLY A 299 1.87 16.48 -5.24
N ILE A 300 1.82 15.91 -6.45
CA ILE A 300 0.79 14.97 -6.89
C ILE A 300 1.08 13.63 -6.23
N THR A 301 0.11 13.07 -5.51
CA THR A 301 0.24 11.78 -4.82
C THR A 301 -0.63 10.71 -5.47
N LEU A 302 -0.30 9.42 -5.28
CA LEU A 302 -1.11 8.29 -5.75
C LEU A 302 -2.16 7.89 -4.69
N PHE A 303 -3.27 7.28 -5.09
CA PHE A 303 -4.19 6.57 -4.19
C PHE A 303 -4.70 5.33 -4.93
N GLY A 304 -4.41 4.14 -4.40
CA GLY A 304 -4.81 2.87 -4.99
C GLY A 304 -6.19 2.42 -4.49
N VAL A 305 -7.06 2.00 -5.41
CA VAL A 305 -8.31 1.30 -5.11
C VAL A 305 -8.30 -0.05 -5.81
N GLY A 306 -8.11 -1.11 -5.03
CA GLY A 306 -8.30 -2.49 -5.49
C GLY A 306 -9.79 -2.84 -5.50
N VAL A 307 -10.31 -3.39 -6.59
CA VAL A 307 -11.72 -3.84 -6.66
C VAL A 307 -11.84 -5.37 -6.83
N GLY A 308 -12.82 -5.99 -6.17
CA GLY A 308 -13.19 -7.39 -6.36
C GLY A 308 -12.83 -8.34 -5.20
N SER A 309 -12.44 -9.59 -5.51
CA SER A 309 -12.20 -10.66 -4.53
C SER A 309 -10.74 -11.01 -4.27
N ASP A 310 -9.86 -10.64 -5.19
CA ASP A 310 -8.51 -11.20 -5.26
C ASP A 310 -7.52 -10.22 -4.64
N TYR A 311 -7.22 -10.43 -3.36
CA TYR A 311 -6.27 -9.61 -2.62
C TYR A 311 -4.83 -9.94 -3.00
N GLY A 312 -4.04 -8.89 -3.21
CA GLY A 312 -2.58 -8.97 -3.30
C GLY A 312 -2.00 -9.06 -4.71
N ASP A 313 -2.07 -7.96 -5.45
CA ASP A 313 -0.96 -7.65 -6.37
C ASP A 313 0.09 -6.84 -5.63
N ALA A 314 1.29 -7.42 -5.52
CA ALA A 314 2.45 -6.73 -4.98
C ALA A 314 2.84 -5.50 -5.82
N LEU A 315 2.38 -5.38 -7.07
CA LEU A 315 2.56 -4.19 -7.90
C LEU A 315 1.72 -3.01 -7.40
N MET A 316 0.42 -3.19 -7.15
CA MET A 316 -0.45 -2.13 -6.62
C MET A 316 0.03 -1.64 -5.24
N GLU A 317 0.35 -2.57 -4.34
CA GLU A 317 0.90 -2.25 -3.01
C GLU A 317 2.21 -1.45 -3.14
N ARG A 318 3.18 -1.94 -3.93
CA ARG A 318 4.45 -1.21 -4.15
C ARG A 318 4.28 0.14 -4.84
N LEU A 319 3.29 0.27 -5.73
CA LEU A 319 3.00 1.53 -6.41
C LEU A 319 2.48 2.57 -5.43
N ALA A 320 1.68 2.18 -4.43
CA ALA A 320 1.18 3.07 -3.39
C ALA A 320 2.21 3.32 -2.28
N ASP A 321 2.78 2.25 -1.69
CA ASP A 321 3.83 2.30 -0.63
C ASP A 321 4.98 3.25 -0.99
N ARG A 322 5.41 3.23 -2.26
CA ARG A 322 6.47 4.10 -2.77
C ARG A 322 5.95 5.28 -3.57
N GLY A 323 4.63 5.44 -3.65
CA GLY A 323 3.85 6.37 -4.48
C GLY A 323 3.35 7.62 -3.76
N ASP A 324 3.79 7.84 -2.53
CA ASP A 324 3.25 8.85 -1.62
C ASP A 324 1.75 8.62 -1.36
N GLY A 325 1.33 7.35 -1.22
CA GLY A 325 -0.07 6.96 -1.40
C GLY A 325 -0.52 5.70 -0.67
N HIS A 326 -1.82 5.69 -0.34
CA HIS A 326 -2.49 4.60 0.37
C HIS A 326 -3.12 3.61 -0.63
N THR A 327 -3.30 2.34 -0.25
CA THR A 327 -4.14 1.39 -1.01
C THR A 327 -5.28 0.86 -0.16
N VAL A 328 -6.49 1.04 -0.68
CA VAL A 328 -7.73 0.50 -0.09
C VAL A 328 -8.34 -0.53 -1.03
N TYR A 329 -9.06 -1.50 -0.47
CA TYR A 329 -9.75 -2.54 -1.24
C TYR A 329 -11.26 -2.43 -1.02
N VAL A 330 -11.99 -2.57 -2.12
CA VAL A 330 -13.44 -2.39 -2.21
C VAL A 330 -14.06 -3.67 -2.72
N SER A 331 -14.97 -4.26 -1.93
CA SER A 331 -15.60 -5.54 -2.26
C SER A 331 -17.11 -5.52 -2.43
N ASP A 332 -17.80 -4.49 -1.92
CA ASP A 332 -19.22 -4.26 -2.14
C ASP A 332 -19.61 -2.77 -2.18
N GLU A 333 -20.90 -2.50 -2.39
CA GLU A 333 -21.49 -1.16 -2.48
C GLU A 333 -21.27 -0.29 -1.22
N GLU A 334 -21.17 -0.90 -0.03
CA GLU A 334 -20.95 -0.17 1.21
C GLU A 334 -19.47 0.19 1.38
N ASP A 335 -18.55 -0.75 1.12
CA ASP A 335 -17.10 -0.49 1.04
C ASP A 335 -16.79 0.63 0.03
N ALA A 336 -17.36 0.53 -1.18
CA ALA A 336 -17.10 1.48 -2.27
C ALA A 336 -17.57 2.89 -1.89
N ARG A 337 -18.72 2.98 -1.23
CA ARG A 337 -19.27 4.24 -0.75
C ARG A 337 -18.44 4.83 0.40
N GLU A 338 -17.91 4.01 1.31
CA GLU A 338 -17.01 4.48 2.36
C GLU A 338 -15.69 4.99 1.76
N VAL A 339 -15.02 4.17 0.95
CA VAL A 339 -13.76 4.54 0.27
C VAL A 339 -13.92 5.79 -0.58
N PHE A 340 -14.82 5.81 -1.57
CA PHE A 340 -14.87 6.91 -2.54
C PHE A 340 -15.52 8.18 -1.99
N CYS A 341 -16.47 8.06 -1.04
CA CYS A 341 -17.23 9.21 -0.57
C CYS A 341 -16.91 9.66 0.87
N GLU A 342 -16.13 8.91 1.64
CA GLU A 342 -15.76 9.26 3.02
C GLU A 342 -14.24 9.26 3.24
N GLU A 343 -13.50 8.28 2.74
CA GLU A 343 -12.04 8.22 2.92
C GLU A 343 -11.28 9.07 1.91
N LEU A 344 -11.53 8.88 0.60
CA LEU A 344 -10.89 9.66 -0.47
C LEU A 344 -10.93 11.16 -0.16
N PRO A 345 -12.09 11.78 0.16
CA PRO A 345 -12.17 13.20 0.50
C PRO A 345 -11.36 13.64 1.73
N ARG A 346 -11.20 12.78 2.75
CA ARG A 346 -10.37 13.07 3.94
C ARG A 346 -8.89 13.07 3.59
N ASN A 347 -8.48 12.19 2.67
CA ASN A 347 -7.11 12.07 2.16
C ASN A 347 -6.76 13.10 1.07
N ILE A 348 -7.64 14.10 0.82
CA ILE A 348 -7.36 15.24 -0.07
C ILE A 348 -6.56 16.32 0.68
N GLU A 349 -6.88 16.61 1.94
CA GLU A 349 -6.13 17.62 2.69
C GLU A 349 -4.83 17.01 3.24
N LEU A 350 -3.75 17.80 3.25
CA LEU A 350 -2.44 17.35 3.71
C LEU A 350 -2.01 18.13 4.95
N THR A 351 -1.71 17.41 6.03
CA THR A 351 -1.29 17.99 7.32
C THR A 351 0.21 17.86 7.54
N ALA A 352 0.85 16.86 6.92
CA ALA A 352 2.28 16.60 7.03
C ALA A 352 2.80 15.89 5.77
N ARG A 353 3.99 16.30 5.31
CA ARG A 353 4.77 15.63 4.27
C ARG A 353 5.92 14.85 4.90
N ASP A 354 6.38 13.79 4.25
CA ASP A 354 7.58 13.05 4.64
C ASP A 354 7.61 12.71 6.15
N ALA A 355 6.52 12.10 6.62
CA ALA A 355 6.26 11.91 8.03
C ALA A 355 6.90 10.60 8.54
N LYS A 356 8.02 10.71 9.25
CA LYS A 356 8.77 9.56 9.80
C LYS A 356 8.62 9.51 11.32
N ALA A 357 8.68 8.32 11.91
CA ALA A 357 8.89 8.16 13.35
C ALA A 357 10.15 7.36 13.66
N GLN A 358 10.84 7.73 14.73
CA GLN A 358 11.97 7.01 15.30
C GLN A 358 11.72 6.79 16.80
N VAL A 359 11.82 5.54 17.25
CA VAL A 359 11.75 5.19 18.68
C VAL A 359 13.14 4.78 19.16
N ALA A 360 13.63 5.49 20.17
CA ALA A 360 14.90 5.19 20.84
C ALA A 360 14.62 4.54 22.20
N PHE A 361 15.13 3.34 22.42
CA PHE A 361 15.01 2.60 23.68
C PHE A 361 16.25 2.80 24.56
N ASP A 362 16.09 2.95 25.88
CA ASP A 362 17.22 3.13 26.80
C ASP A 362 18.02 1.81 26.95
N PRO A 363 19.31 1.72 26.55
CA PRO A 363 20.11 0.52 26.70
C PRO A 363 20.33 0.08 28.15
N ALA A 364 20.20 0.98 29.13
CA ALA A 364 20.29 0.67 30.56
C ALA A 364 19.04 -0.06 31.08
N THR A 365 17.91 0.10 30.41
CA THR A 365 16.59 -0.42 30.83
C THR A 365 16.08 -1.53 29.94
N VAL A 366 16.30 -1.44 28.64
CA VAL A 366 15.81 -2.40 27.64
C VAL A 366 16.90 -3.42 27.32
N ALA A 367 16.50 -4.70 27.36
CA ALA A 367 17.35 -5.82 26.95
C ALA A 367 17.21 -6.11 25.45
N GLU A 368 15.99 -6.05 24.94
CA GLU A 368 15.58 -6.44 23.60
C GLU A 368 14.23 -5.79 23.28
N PHE A 369 13.95 -5.48 22.00
CA PHE A 369 12.63 -5.08 21.53
C PHE A 369 12.37 -5.61 20.12
N ARG A 370 11.09 -5.63 19.73
CA ARG A 370 10.63 -5.95 18.38
C ARG A 370 9.41 -5.07 18.02
N LEU A 371 9.53 -4.29 16.95
CA LEU A 371 8.38 -3.64 16.30
C LEU A 371 7.45 -4.72 15.72
N VAL A 372 6.15 -4.56 15.94
CA VAL A 372 5.10 -5.49 15.50
C VAL A 372 4.53 -4.99 14.18
N GLY A 373 4.91 -5.67 13.08
CA GLY A 373 4.60 -5.22 11.72
C GLY A 373 5.59 -4.16 11.22
N TYR A 374 5.13 -3.31 10.30
CA TYR A 374 5.90 -2.29 9.57
C TYR A 374 7.06 -2.86 8.76
N ASP A 375 7.02 -4.17 8.42
CA ASP A 375 8.12 -4.87 7.75
C ASP A 375 8.48 -4.21 6.39
N ASN A 376 7.46 -3.71 5.65
CA ASN A 376 7.61 -3.01 4.38
C ASN A 376 7.91 -1.49 4.52
N ARG A 377 7.75 -0.92 5.72
CA ARG A 377 7.77 0.53 5.99
C ARG A 377 8.97 0.96 6.86
N ARG A 378 9.95 0.07 7.03
CA ARG A 378 11.21 0.36 7.73
C ARG A 378 12.06 1.36 6.96
N VAL A 379 12.53 2.38 7.66
CA VAL A 379 13.51 3.36 7.20
C VAL A 379 14.81 3.11 7.97
N ALA A 380 15.98 3.35 7.37
CA ALA A 380 17.24 3.22 8.10
C ALA A 380 17.34 4.32 9.17
N ASP A 381 17.87 4.00 10.36
CA ASP A 381 17.84 4.94 11.49
C ASP A 381 18.73 6.19 11.30
N GLU A 382 19.70 6.12 10.38
CA GLU A 382 20.48 7.28 9.93
C GLU A 382 19.71 8.20 8.97
N ASP A 383 18.70 7.68 8.26
CA ASP A 383 17.87 8.42 7.31
C ASP A 383 16.66 9.13 7.97
N PHE A 384 16.45 8.97 9.28
CA PHE A 384 15.33 9.61 10.01
C PHE A 384 15.27 11.13 9.82
N ARG A 385 16.41 11.80 9.61
CA ARG A 385 16.51 13.25 9.35
C ARG A 385 16.98 13.59 7.94
N ASP A 386 16.91 12.62 7.02
CA ASP A 386 17.18 12.85 5.60
C ASP A 386 15.86 13.09 4.86
N ASP A 387 15.59 14.35 4.54
CA ASP A 387 14.39 14.82 3.82
C ASP A 387 14.41 14.43 2.32
N ARG A 388 15.34 13.55 1.90
CA ARG A 388 15.42 12.94 0.56
C ARG A 388 14.92 11.49 0.54
N VAL A 389 14.92 10.83 1.69
CA VAL A 389 14.28 9.53 1.89
C VAL A 389 12.84 9.80 2.23
N ASP A 390 11.91 9.06 1.65
CA ASP A 390 10.48 9.28 1.88
C ASP A 390 10.01 8.60 3.19
N GLY A 391 9.03 9.22 3.84
CA GLY A 391 8.31 8.78 5.03
C GLY A 391 6.79 8.78 4.86
N GLY A 392 6.29 9.24 3.71
CA GLY A 392 4.88 9.26 3.35
C GLY A 392 4.12 10.51 3.81
N GLU A 393 2.97 10.71 3.17
CA GLU A 393 2.07 11.83 3.36
C GLU A 393 0.99 11.52 4.39
N VAL A 394 0.65 12.50 5.22
CA VAL A 394 -0.37 12.33 6.25
C VAL A 394 -1.39 13.46 6.21
N GLY A 395 -2.66 13.08 6.04
CA GLY A 395 -3.81 13.97 6.08
C GLY A 395 -4.34 14.27 7.49
N PRO A 396 -5.36 15.13 7.59
CA PRO A 396 -5.99 15.47 8.86
C PRO A 396 -6.91 14.34 9.34
N GLY A 397 -6.97 14.14 10.64
CA GLY A 397 -7.74 13.08 11.29
C GLY A 397 -6.98 11.74 11.39
N HIS A 398 -5.87 11.59 10.66
CA HIS A 398 -5.04 10.39 10.69
C HIS A 398 -4.58 10.04 12.11
N THR A 399 -4.41 8.75 12.35
CA THR A 399 -3.84 8.21 13.59
C THR A 399 -2.98 7.01 13.26
N VAL A 400 -1.74 7.01 13.73
CA VAL A 400 -0.80 5.90 13.56
C VAL A 400 -0.50 5.29 14.92
N THR A 401 -0.45 3.97 14.97
CA THR A 401 -0.12 3.18 16.15
C THR A 401 0.99 2.21 15.80
N ALA A 402 2.17 2.42 16.37
CA ALA A 402 3.24 1.45 16.38
C ALA A 402 3.23 0.70 17.71
N LEU A 403 3.36 -0.62 17.65
CA LEU A 403 3.36 -1.49 18.84
C LEU A 403 4.68 -2.25 18.89
N TYR A 404 5.28 -2.29 20.07
CA TYR A 404 6.55 -2.95 20.33
C TYR A 404 6.37 -4.01 21.42
N ALA A 405 6.88 -5.22 21.17
CA ALA A 405 7.21 -6.14 22.24
C ALA A 405 8.57 -5.72 22.81
N VAL A 406 8.62 -5.32 24.09
CA VAL A 406 9.81 -4.81 24.75
C VAL A 406 10.14 -5.67 25.97
N ARG A 407 11.38 -6.18 26.04
CA ARG A 407 11.89 -6.91 27.19
C ARG A 407 12.75 -5.99 28.03
N THR A 408 12.32 -5.77 29.27
CA THR A 408 13.09 -5.00 30.25
C THR A 408 14.24 -5.82 30.84
N ARG A 409 15.31 -5.15 31.29
CA ARG A 409 16.37 -5.79 32.07
C ARG A 409 15.86 -6.05 33.49
N PRO A 410 16.12 -7.23 34.09
CA PRO A 410 15.60 -7.56 35.42
C PRO A 410 15.96 -6.52 36.49
N GLY A 411 14.94 -5.89 37.07
CA GLY A 411 15.09 -4.89 38.12
C GLY A 411 15.62 -3.52 37.66
N ALA A 412 15.70 -3.26 36.35
CA ALA A 412 15.97 -1.92 35.83
C ALA A 412 14.75 -0.99 36.03
N GLY A 413 15.02 0.32 36.09
CA GLY A 413 14.00 1.34 36.31
C GLY A 413 14.52 2.73 35.97
N GLY A 414 13.59 3.65 35.73
CA GLY A 414 13.83 4.92 35.03
C GLY A 414 13.34 4.86 33.59
N HIS A 415 14.03 5.58 32.71
CA HIS A 415 13.62 5.81 31.32
C HIS A 415 13.58 4.51 30.51
N LEU A 416 12.54 4.35 29.68
CA LEU A 416 12.33 3.18 28.85
C LEU A 416 12.51 3.51 27.37
N ALA A 417 11.84 4.54 26.88
CA ALA A 417 11.86 4.93 25.47
C ALA A 417 11.50 6.41 25.24
N THR A 418 12.10 6.99 24.21
CA THR A 418 11.71 8.27 23.60
C THR A 418 11.22 7.98 22.18
N ALA A 419 9.96 8.31 21.88
CA ALA A 419 9.41 8.27 20.53
C ALA A 419 9.40 9.68 19.94
N THR A 420 10.00 9.88 18.76
CA THR A 420 10.01 11.16 18.05
C THR A 420 9.36 10.98 16.67
N VAL A 421 8.42 11.86 16.33
CA VAL A 421 7.91 12.02 14.97
C VAL A 421 8.59 13.23 14.32
N ARG A 422 9.01 13.09 13.07
CA ARG A 422 9.51 14.16 12.20
C ARG A 422 8.56 14.30 11.02
N TRP A 423 8.29 15.52 10.59
CA TRP A 423 7.57 15.78 9.34
C TRP A 423 7.99 17.12 8.74
N LEU A 424 7.65 17.32 7.46
CA LEU A 424 7.75 18.59 6.77
C LEU A 424 6.37 19.27 6.72
N ASP A 425 6.36 20.57 6.99
CA ASP A 425 5.20 21.45 6.82
C ASP A 425 4.66 21.38 5.37
N PRO A 426 3.34 21.22 5.16
CA PRO A 426 2.78 20.88 3.84
C PRO A 426 3.01 21.96 2.77
N ASP A 427 3.08 23.23 3.17
CA ASP A 427 3.30 24.38 2.28
C ASP A 427 4.79 24.75 2.15
N SER A 428 5.45 25.01 3.28
CA SER A 428 6.81 25.57 3.32
C SER A 428 7.91 24.51 3.24
N ARG A 429 7.57 23.23 3.46
CA ARG A 429 8.52 22.12 3.66
C ARG A 429 9.54 22.37 4.77
N THR A 430 9.19 23.18 5.78
CA THR A 430 10.00 23.37 6.99
C THR A 430 9.93 22.09 7.83
N PRO A 431 11.06 21.55 8.34
CA PRO A 431 11.03 20.37 9.19
C PRO A 431 10.61 20.69 10.63
N HIS A 432 9.76 19.83 11.18
CA HIS A 432 9.27 19.84 12.55
C HIS A 432 9.51 18.48 13.21
N GLU A 433 9.70 18.48 14.52
CA GLU A 433 9.83 17.27 15.33
C GLU A 433 9.02 17.43 16.63
N GLU A 434 8.30 16.37 17.03
CA GLU A 434 7.58 16.27 18.30
C GLU A 434 7.90 14.94 18.99
N THR A 435 7.84 14.92 20.32
CA THR A 435 8.41 13.84 21.12
C THR A 435 7.49 13.42 22.27
N GLY A 436 7.43 12.12 22.54
CA GLY A 436 6.80 11.55 23.73
C GLY A 436 7.71 10.52 24.40
N ASP A 437 7.76 10.53 25.73
CA ASP A 437 8.61 9.65 26.53
C ASP A 437 7.78 8.64 27.34
N LEU A 438 8.36 7.47 27.60
CA LEU A 438 7.83 6.49 28.53
C LEU A 438 8.89 6.09 29.56
N GLU A 439 8.48 6.10 30.83
CA GLU A 439 9.24 5.59 31.97
C GLU A 439 8.72 4.20 32.37
N THR A 440 9.58 3.37 32.96
CA THR A 440 9.26 2.01 33.44
C THR A 440 8.14 1.91 34.48
N ASP A 441 7.93 2.97 35.26
CA ASP A 441 6.82 3.07 36.23
C ASP A 441 5.52 3.59 35.60
N GLY A 442 5.57 4.07 34.36
CA GLY A 442 4.42 4.35 33.51
C GLY A 442 3.76 3.09 32.89
N LEU A 443 4.45 1.94 32.93
CA LEU A 443 3.91 0.66 32.44
C LEU A 443 2.80 0.12 33.35
N GLU A 444 1.60 -0.12 32.78
CA GLU A 444 0.49 -0.75 33.49
C GLU A 444 0.81 -2.21 33.88
N GLU A 445 0.29 -2.67 35.02
CA GLU A 445 0.65 -3.98 35.60
C GLU A 445 0.29 -5.20 34.74
N SER A 446 -0.70 -5.08 33.83
CA SER A 446 -1.13 -6.16 32.95
C SER A 446 -1.96 -5.59 31.80
N VAL A 447 -1.64 -5.99 30.57
CA VAL A 447 -2.32 -5.56 29.34
C VAL A 447 -3.83 -5.86 29.32
N TRP A 448 -4.28 -6.88 30.06
CA TRP A 448 -5.69 -7.27 30.17
C TRP A 448 -6.50 -6.42 31.17
N ARG A 449 -5.79 -5.68 32.03
CA ARG A 449 -6.34 -4.73 33.00
C ARG A 449 -6.03 -3.27 32.68
N ALA A 450 -5.26 -3.05 31.62
CA ALA A 450 -4.88 -1.74 31.12
C ALA A 450 -6.10 -0.90 30.66
N ARG A 451 -5.84 0.35 30.27
CA ARG A 451 -6.85 1.22 29.64
C ARG A 451 -7.49 0.50 28.44
N PRO A 452 -8.82 0.62 28.23
CA PRO A 452 -9.52 -0.17 27.22
C PRO A 452 -8.93 -0.10 25.80
N ARG A 453 -8.49 1.09 25.36
CA ARG A 453 -7.86 1.28 24.05
C ARG A 453 -6.54 0.51 23.90
N LEU A 454 -5.66 0.52 24.92
CA LEU A 454 -4.44 -0.29 24.90
C LEU A 454 -4.75 -1.79 24.92
N THR A 455 -5.78 -2.24 25.64
CA THR A 455 -6.25 -3.62 25.55
C THR A 455 -6.83 -3.95 24.17
N VAL A 456 -7.48 -3.01 23.46
CA VAL A 456 -7.92 -3.22 22.05
C VAL A 456 -6.72 -3.39 21.14
N THR A 457 -5.73 -2.48 21.18
CA THR A 457 -4.48 -2.59 20.42
C THR A 457 -3.81 -3.95 20.63
N ALA A 458 -3.63 -4.39 21.88
CA ALA A 458 -3.03 -5.69 22.19
C ALA A 458 -3.89 -6.86 21.69
N THR A 459 -5.23 -6.78 21.81
CA THR A 459 -6.14 -7.83 21.33
C THR A 459 -6.04 -7.99 19.81
N ALA A 460 -5.96 -6.89 19.06
CA ALA A 460 -5.79 -6.89 17.62
C ALA A 460 -4.41 -7.45 17.20
N ALA A 461 -3.34 -7.03 17.87
CA ALA A 461 -1.99 -7.54 17.62
C ALA A 461 -1.85 -9.05 17.88
N TYR A 462 -2.36 -9.54 19.03
CA TYR A 462 -2.39 -10.97 19.33
C TYR A 462 -3.27 -11.77 18.37
N PHE A 463 -4.33 -11.17 17.80
CA PHE A 463 -5.13 -11.82 16.78
C PHE A 463 -4.38 -11.95 15.45
N ALA A 464 -3.72 -10.88 15.00
CA ALA A 464 -2.88 -10.91 13.80
C ALA A 464 -1.72 -11.91 13.94
N ASP A 465 -1.05 -11.94 15.09
CA ASP A 465 0.01 -12.90 15.40
C ASP A 465 -0.46 -14.36 15.30
N ALA A 466 -1.64 -14.66 15.87
CA ALA A 466 -2.24 -15.99 15.79
C ALA A 466 -2.61 -16.42 14.35
N LEU A 467 -3.03 -15.47 13.49
CA LEU A 467 -3.32 -15.74 12.08
C LEU A 467 -2.03 -15.85 11.23
N ARG A 468 -0.99 -15.06 11.54
CA ARG A 468 0.30 -15.02 10.80
C ARG A 468 1.22 -16.20 11.14
N SER A 469 1.10 -16.79 12.33
CA SER A 469 1.97 -17.89 12.81
C SER A 469 1.21 -19.08 13.42
N PRO A 470 0.27 -19.73 12.71
CA PRO A 470 -0.46 -20.88 13.23
C PRO A 470 0.49 -21.99 13.69
N GLY A 471 0.47 -22.26 15.00
CA GLY A 471 1.28 -23.29 15.65
C GLY A 471 2.77 -22.98 15.89
N HIS A 472 3.30 -21.83 15.45
CA HIS A 472 4.73 -21.50 15.59
C HIS A 472 5.00 -20.59 16.78
N ARG A 473 5.41 -21.17 17.91
CA ARG A 473 5.65 -20.41 19.16
C ARG A 473 6.91 -19.54 19.14
N ASP A 474 7.91 -19.90 18.34
CA ASP A 474 9.21 -19.20 18.35
C ASP A 474 9.15 -17.81 17.69
N SER A 475 8.08 -17.51 16.93
CA SER A 475 7.81 -16.20 16.33
C SER A 475 6.70 -15.40 17.01
N ALA A 476 5.92 -16.02 17.91
CA ALA A 476 4.73 -15.42 18.52
C ALA A 476 5.03 -14.16 19.35
N LEU A 477 4.03 -13.32 19.59
CA LEU A 477 4.13 -12.18 20.49
C LEU A 477 4.24 -12.66 21.96
N PRO A 478 5.11 -12.03 22.78
CA PRO A 478 5.27 -12.42 24.18
C PRO A 478 3.97 -12.37 24.97
N GLY A 479 3.68 -13.44 25.71
CA GLY A 479 2.43 -13.60 26.45
C GLY A 479 1.16 -13.72 25.60
N ALA A 480 1.26 -14.05 24.29
CA ALA A 480 0.10 -14.28 23.43
C ALA A 480 -0.77 -15.46 23.93
N PRO A 481 -2.07 -15.23 24.22
CA PRO A 481 -3.00 -16.31 24.54
C PRO A 481 -3.40 -17.08 23.27
N GLY A 482 -3.79 -18.35 23.43
CA GLY A 482 -4.40 -19.10 22.32
C GLY A 482 -5.76 -18.50 21.92
N LEU A 483 -6.18 -18.71 20.66
CA LEU A 483 -7.40 -18.12 20.08
C LEU A 483 -8.66 -18.27 20.95
N GLY A 484 -8.79 -19.39 21.68
CA GLY A 484 -9.95 -19.62 22.56
C GLY A 484 -9.98 -18.70 23.77
N GLU A 485 -8.83 -18.48 24.42
CA GLU A 485 -8.71 -17.53 25.52
C GLU A 485 -8.75 -16.08 25.01
N LEU A 486 -8.16 -15.80 23.84
CA LEU A 486 -8.26 -14.50 23.18
C LEU A 486 -9.73 -14.15 22.86
N SER A 487 -10.53 -15.12 22.41
CA SER A 487 -11.96 -14.97 22.13
C SER A 487 -12.77 -14.60 23.38
N GLU A 488 -12.50 -15.24 24.52
CA GLU A 488 -13.13 -14.90 25.81
C GLU A 488 -12.72 -13.51 26.30
N ARG A 489 -11.43 -13.16 26.16
CA ARG A 489 -10.87 -11.84 26.51
C ARG A 489 -11.47 -10.74 25.63
N ALA A 490 -11.52 -10.93 24.31
CA ALA A 490 -12.09 -10.00 23.34
C ALA A 490 -13.59 -9.77 23.55
N ARG A 491 -14.37 -10.84 23.77
CA ARG A 491 -15.81 -10.72 24.10
C ARG A 491 -16.04 -9.91 25.38
N SER A 492 -15.16 -10.09 26.38
CA SER A 492 -15.20 -9.34 27.64
C SER A 492 -14.74 -7.88 27.48
N LEU A 493 -13.89 -7.59 26.48
CA LEU A 493 -13.49 -6.25 26.10
C LEU A 493 -14.64 -5.50 25.39
N ALA A 494 -15.25 -6.12 24.37
CA ALA A 494 -16.38 -5.57 23.64
C ALA A 494 -17.59 -5.22 24.54
N ALA A 495 -17.85 -6.05 25.56
CA ALA A 495 -18.88 -5.79 26.56
C ALA A 495 -18.55 -4.64 27.53
N ARG A 496 -17.27 -4.24 27.66
CA ARG A 496 -16.82 -3.12 28.50
C ARG A 496 -16.68 -1.81 27.73
N THR A 497 -16.34 -1.86 26.44
CA THR A 497 -16.18 -0.67 25.59
C THR A 497 -17.51 -0.19 25.00
N GLU A 498 -18.48 -1.08 24.83
CA GLU A 498 -19.72 -0.82 24.07
C GLU A 498 -19.49 -0.35 22.61
N ASP A 499 -18.26 -0.56 22.11
CA ASP A 499 -17.76 -0.14 20.79
C ASP A 499 -18.12 -1.18 19.71
N ALA A 500 -18.51 -0.73 18.50
CA ALA A 500 -19.01 -1.59 17.43
C ALA A 500 -17.88 -2.44 16.84
N ASP A 501 -16.80 -1.77 16.44
CA ASP A 501 -15.59 -2.33 15.85
C ASP A 501 -14.97 -3.39 16.79
N VAL A 502 -15.01 -3.15 18.10
CA VAL A 502 -14.49 -4.10 19.11
C VAL A 502 -15.40 -5.33 19.29
N ARG A 503 -16.72 -5.21 19.09
CA ARG A 503 -17.63 -6.39 19.07
C ARG A 503 -17.32 -7.27 17.87
N GLU A 504 -17.15 -6.64 16.71
CA GLU A 504 -16.84 -7.29 15.45
C GLU A 504 -15.48 -8.00 15.49
N LEU A 505 -14.43 -7.36 16.02
CA LEU A 505 -13.14 -8.01 16.34
C LEU A 505 -13.33 -9.28 17.19
N ALA A 506 -14.17 -9.21 18.23
CA ALA A 506 -14.47 -10.37 19.07
C ALA A 506 -15.25 -11.47 18.32
N GLU A 507 -16.06 -11.11 17.31
CA GLU A 507 -16.73 -12.08 16.44
C GLU A 507 -15.77 -12.72 15.42
N ALA A 508 -14.84 -11.95 14.85
CA ALA A 508 -13.78 -12.42 13.96
C ALA A 508 -12.85 -13.42 14.68
N ILE A 509 -12.35 -13.07 15.88
CA ILE A 509 -11.53 -13.97 16.72
C ILE A 509 -12.30 -15.26 17.06
N ARG A 510 -13.60 -15.16 17.39
CA ARG A 510 -14.47 -16.32 17.64
C ARG A 510 -14.65 -17.19 16.40
N THR A 511 -14.75 -16.59 15.22
CA THR A 511 -14.84 -17.33 13.95
C THR A 511 -13.53 -18.04 13.63
N ALA A 512 -12.38 -17.37 13.77
CA ALA A 512 -11.07 -17.99 13.59
C ALA A 512 -10.87 -19.19 14.53
N ASN A 513 -11.17 -19.05 15.83
CA ASN A 513 -11.12 -20.13 16.82
C ASN A 513 -12.06 -21.33 16.55
N ARG A 514 -12.97 -21.21 15.59
CA ARG A 514 -13.87 -22.31 15.17
C ARG A 514 -13.37 -23.00 13.90
N LEU A 515 -12.45 -22.36 13.17
CA LEU A 515 -11.86 -22.83 11.91
C LEU A 515 -10.48 -23.45 12.11
N ASP A 516 -9.77 -23.03 13.18
CA ASP A 516 -8.62 -23.73 13.81
C ASP A 516 -9.07 -25.00 14.57
#